data_AF-A0A369VQT9-F1
#
_entry.id   AF-A0A369VQT9-F1
#
_cell.length_a   1.000
_cell.length_b   1.000
_cell.length_c   1.000
_cell.angle_alpha   90.00
_cell.angle_beta   90.00
_cell.angle_gamma   90.00
#
_symmetry.space_group_name_H-M   'P 1'
#
loop_
_entity.id
_entity.type
_entity.pdbx_description
1 polymer ?
#
loop_
_entity_poly.entity_id
_entity_poly.type
_entity_poly.pdbx_seq_one_letter_code
_entity_poly.pdbx_strand_id
1 'polypeptide(L)'
;MTLPLHPLDQQLFTRAQALLDDEWIAHDADLAPVLPTVLARNVGQDWHKAGTFRHHLVGVARSLTLWQQPRDVRLLGLLHSVYGNAFVDLVKFDPASERARLRELVGESAEHLVYLFCTQSRTQFVQRVLGGGPQADGSLVLDKDGQRHLLTPYEVAAFIIVSMADTIEQWFSWQDDIYSRFPNVQHRPQAVHWAASLWPGPMRPTGRMLHQIAGLGQALQHPGLQGLLPVPPVFAHCTQHLSVASEAAATSLYWSVIQQDQPLVDLDVATAVLEQAVRHNPWVGEPQMVLAQLYLSAGRRDDAKHAAQSALQCFSAWGNAWDKRVQWDAWVAWTRILLQSATEGGWPERLDKLNNVALRG
;
A
#
# COMPACT_ATOMS: atom_id res chain seq x y z
N MET A 1 8.14 29.02 -0.28
CA MET A 1 8.93 27.81 -0.62
C MET A 1 8.03 26.86 -1.38
N THR A 2 8.50 26.29 -2.49
CA THR A 2 7.74 25.37 -3.35
C THR A 2 7.47 24.04 -2.64
N LEU A 3 6.28 23.46 -2.87
CA LEU A 3 5.94 22.13 -2.33
C LEU A 3 6.69 21.02 -3.10
N PRO A 4 7.06 19.92 -2.43
CA PRO A 4 7.71 18.76 -3.06
C PRO A 4 6.69 17.88 -3.83
N LEU A 5 6.09 18.45 -4.88
CA LEU A 5 5.13 17.77 -5.74
C LEU A 5 5.85 17.00 -6.86
N HIS A 6 5.32 15.84 -7.23
CA HIS A 6 5.84 14.97 -8.27
C HIS A 6 5.15 15.23 -9.62
N PRO A 7 5.90 15.20 -10.73
CA PRO A 7 5.29 15.21 -12.05
C PRO A 7 4.54 13.90 -12.29
N LEU A 8 3.44 13.97 -13.06
CA LEU A 8 2.68 12.80 -13.47
C LEU A 8 3.38 12.04 -14.60
N ASP A 9 3.79 10.81 -14.33
CA ASP A 9 4.24 9.86 -15.35
C ASP A 9 3.03 9.29 -16.10
N GLN A 10 2.91 9.65 -17.37
CA GLN A 10 1.78 9.23 -18.21
C GLN A 10 1.75 7.73 -18.50
N GLN A 11 2.91 7.06 -18.58
CA GLN A 11 2.96 5.63 -18.82
C GLN A 11 2.53 4.86 -17.57
N LEU A 12 2.98 5.31 -16.40
CA LEU A 12 2.54 4.74 -15.12
C LEU A 12 1.05 4.98 -14.89
N PHE A 13 0.55 6.19 -15.16
CA PHE A 13 -0.87 6.51 -15.04
C PHE A 13 -1.74 5.69 -16.00
N THR A 14 -1.31 5.50 -17.25
CA THR A 14 -2.04 4.66 -18.22
C THR A 14 -2.17 3.22 -17.73
N ARG A 15 -1.10 2.66 -17.13
CA ARG A 15 -1.14 1.33 -16.52
C ARG A 15 -2.08 1.28 -15.31
N ALA A 16 -2.03 2.29 -14.45
CA ALA A 16 -2.95 2.39 -13.31
C ALA A 16 -4.41 2.48 -13.78
N GLN A 17 -4.70 3.28 -14.81
CA GLN A 17 -6.05 3.47 -15.33
C GLN A 17 -6.65 2.15 -15.87
N ALA A 18 -5.83 1.27 -16.46
CA ALA A 18 -6.28 -0.05 -16.91
C ALA A 18 -6.74 -0.96 -15.75
N LEU A 19 -6.27 -0.70 -14.52
CA LEU A 19 -6.63 -1.45 -13.31
C LEU A 19 -7.82 -0.84 -12.55
N LEU A 20 -8.47 0.19 -13.11
CA LEU A 20 -9.75 0.72 -12.60
C LEU A 20 -10.96 -0.10 -13.07
N ASP A 21 -10.79 -0.99 -14.04
CA ASP A 21 -11.79 -1.98 -14.39
C ASP A 21 -11.89 -3.00 -13.23
N ASP A 22 -13.03 -3.10 -12.56
CA ASP A 22 -13.23 -4.03 -11.45
C ASP A 22 -12.97 -5.51 -11.84
N GLU A 23 -13.10 -5.84 -13.13
CA GLU A 23 -12.84 -7.17 -13.68
C GLU A 23 -11.42 -7.36 -14.22
N TRP A 24 -10.50 -6.40 -14.02
CA TRP A 24 -9.12 -6.46 -14.56
C TRP A 24 -8.42 -7.80 -14.27
N ILE A 25 -8.61 -8.33 -13.06
CA ILE A 25 -7.94 -9.56 -12.61
C ILE A 25 -8.54 -10.82 -13.26
N ALA A 26 -9.80 -10.78 -13.69
CA ALA A 26 -10.44 -11.85 -14.43
C ALA A 26 -9.94 -11.92 -15.89
N HIS A 27 -9.42 -10.81 -16.41
CA HIS A 27 -8.82 -10.73 -17.75
C HIS A 27 -7.29 -10.94 -17.74
N ASP A 28 -6.68 -11.05 -16.57
CA ASP A 28 -5.25 -11.24 -16.44
C ASP A 28 -4.82 -12.69 -16.73
N ALA A 29 -3.96 -12.89 -17.73
CA ALA A 29 -3.59 -14.22 -18.20
C ALA A 29 -2.89 -15.09 -17.12
N ASP A 30 -2.21 -14.48 -16.16
CA ASP A 30 -1.46 -15.18 -15.13
C ASP A 30 -2.28 -15.45 -13.87
N LEU A 31 -3.10 -14.47 -13.45
CA LEU A 31 -3.83 -14.52 -12.19
C LEU A 31 -5.24 -15.11 -12.34
N ALA A 32 -5.93 -14.85 -13.46
CA ALA A 32 -7.30 -15.29 -13.68
C ALA A 32 -7.49 -16.81 -13.51
N PRO A 33 -6.59 -17.69 -14.01
CA PRO A 33 -6.74 -19.14 -13.84
C PRO A 33 -6.74 -19.61 -12.37
N VAL A 34 -6.16 -18.81 -11.47
CA VAL A 34 -6.00 -19.17 -10.05
C VAL A 34 -7.19 -18.70 -9.21
N LEU A 35 -7.90 -17.64 -9.66
CA LEU A 35 -9.00 -17.03 -8.92
C LEU A 35 -10.10 -18.03 -8.49
N PRO A 36 -10.62 -18.94 -9.34
CA PRO A 36 -11.68 -19.85 -8.91
C PRO A 36 -11.28 -20.71 -7.71
N THR A 37 -10.02 -21.18 -7.70
CA THR A 37 -9.47 -22.02 -6.63
C THR A 37 -9.33 -21.24 -5.32
N VAL A 38 -8.93 -19.97 -5.39
CA VAL A 38 -8.81 -19.08 -4.22
C VAL A 38 -10.20 -18.66 -3.71
N LEU A 39 -11.11 -18.28 -4.61
CA LEU A 39 -12.47 -17.85 -4.28
C LEU A 39 -13.31 -18.98 -3.65
N ALA A 40 -13.11 -20.23 -4.10
CA ALA A 40 -13.76 -21.40 -3.53
C ALA A 40 -13.45 -21.63 -2.03
N ARG A 41 -12.45 -20.93 -1.46
CA ARG A 41 -12.08 -20.98 -0.04
C ARG A 41 -12.77 -19.92 0.83
N ASN A 42 -13.88 -19.36 0.34
CA ASN A 42 -14.69 -18.32 1.00
C ASN A 42 -13.95 -17.01 1.28
N VAL A 43 -12.84 -16.72 0.59
CA VAL A 43 -12.08 -15.48 0.82
C VAL A 43 -12.90 -14.21 0.56
N GLY A 44 -13.95 -14.29 -0.26
CA GLY A 44 -14.88 -13.19 -0.49
C GLY A 44 -15.89 -12.96 0.65
N GLN A 45 -15.99 -13.90 1.60
CA GLN A 45 -16.91 -13.85 2.74
C GLN A 45 -16.17 -13.64 4.07
N ASP A 46 -14.87 -13.91 4.11
CA ASP A 46 -14.07 -13.67 5.31
C ASP A 46 -13.76 -12.19 5.49
N TRP A 47 -14.03 -11.68 6.68
CA TRP A 47 -13.57 -10.38 7.11
C TRP A 47 -12.04 -10.34 7.15
N HIS A 48 -11.46 -9.26 6.63
CA HIS A 48 -10.02 -9.01 6.64
C HIS A 48 -9.73 -7.51 6.72
N LYS A 49 -9.62 -7.00 7.96
CA LYS A 49 -9.14 -5.64 8.25
C LYS A 49 -10.00 -4.55 7.59
N ALA A 50 -9.59 -3.99 6.47
CA ALA A 50 -10.32 -2.90 5.79
C ALA A 50 -11.50 -3.41 4.92
N GLY A 51 -11.57 -4.71 4.64
CA GLY A 51 -12.58 -5.28 3.75
C GLY A 51 -12.68 -6.79 3.87
N THR A 52 -12.89 -7.47 2.74
CA THR A 52 -12.86 -8.94 2.67
C THR A 52 -11.45 -9.45 2.39
N PHE A 53 -11.19 -10.72 2.67
CA PHE A 53 -9.88 -11.30 2.34
C PHE A 53 -9.62 -11.28 0.83
N ARG A 54 -10.64 -11.48 -0.01
CA ARG A 54 -10.56 -11.27 -1.46
C ARG A 54 -10.07 -9.86 -1.79
N HIS A 55 -10.67 -8.84 -1.17
CA HIS A 55 -10.33 -7.45 -1.41
C HIS A 55 -8.84 -7.20 -1.16
N HIS A 56 -8.35 -7.68 -0.02
CA HIS A 56 -6.93 -7.61 0.35
C HIS A 56 -6.01 -8.28 -0.67
N LEU A 57 -6.28 -9.55 -1.01
CA LEU A 57 -5.44 -10.31 -1.95
C LEU A 57 -5.38 -9.65 -3.35
N VAL A 58 -6.53 -9.15 -3.84
CA VAL A 58 -6.60 -8.42 -5.11
C VAL A 58 -5.86 -7.08 -5.01
N GLY A 59 -5.96 -6.37 -3.89
CA GLY A 59 -5.23 -5.12 -3.65
C GLY A 59 -3.71 -5.30 -3.68
N VAL A 60 -3.18 -6.37 -3.07
CA VAL A 60 -1.75 -6.70 -3.13
C VAL A 60 -1.34 -7.06 -4.57
N ALA A 61 -2.12 -7.92 -5.24
CA ALA A 61 -1.87 -8.29 -6.63
C ALA A 61 -1.90 -7.09 -7.58
N ARG A 62 -2.76 -6.09 -7.34
CA ARG A 62 -2.84 -4.84 -8.11
C ARG A 62 -1.53 -4.05 -8.01
N SER A 63 -0.99 -3.84 -6.81
CA SER A 63 0.32 -3.18 -6.62
C SER A 63 1.42 -3.91 -7.39
N LEU A 64 1.51 -5.23 -7.26
CA LEU A 64 2.58 -6.02 -7.90
C LEU A 64 2.45 -6.03 -9.43
N THR A 65 1.21 -6.04 -9.95
CA THR A 65 0.94 -5.93 -11.39
C THR A 65 1.36 -4.55 -11.92
N LEU A 66 1.02 -3.49 -11.18
CA LEU A 66 1.41 -2.12 -11.51
C LEU A 66 2.93 -1.90 -11.45
N TRP A 67 3.61 -2.61 -10.54
CA TRP A 67 5.06 -2.65 -10.43
C TRP A 67 5.73 -3.61 -11.41
N GLN A 68 4.97 -4.19 -12.34
CA GLN A 68 5.43 -5.10 -13.38
C GLN A 68 6.21 -6.31 -12.84
N GLN A 69 5.86 -6.79 -11.66
CA GLN A 69 6.51 -7.95 -11.08
C GLN A 69 6.28 -9.20 -11.95
N PRO A 70 7.24 -10.14 -11.97
CA PRO A 70 7.08 -11.38 -12.73
C PRO A 70 5.94 -12.23 -12.17
N ARG A 71 5.48 -13.17 -12.99
CA ARG A 71 4.32 -14.03 -12.74
C ARG A 71 4.34 -14.69 -11.37
N ASP A 72 5.47 -15.27 -10.98
CA ASP A 72 5.66 -15.96 -9.71
C ASP A 72 5.54 -15.02 -8.49
N VAL A 73 6.06 -13.79 -8.58
CA VAL A 73 5.92 -12.78 -7.52
C VAL A 73 4.49 -12.22 -7.44
N ARG A 74 3.82 -12.03 -8.59
CA ARG A 74 2.40 -11.65 -8.61
C ARG A 74 1.50 -12.73 -8.02
N LEU A 75 1.77 -14.00 -8.34
CA LEU A 75 1.08 -15.15 -7.74
C LEU A 75 1.40 -15.30 -6.25
N LEU A 76 2.65 -15.05 -5.84
CA LEU A 76 3.01 -14.92 -4.43
C LEU A 76 2.11 -13.88 -3.75
N GLY A 77 1.98 -12.68 -4.30
CA GLY A 77 1.10 -11.65 -3.73
C GLY A 77 -0.37 -12.05 -3.64
N LEU A 78 -0.92 -12.75 -4.65
CA LEU A 78 -2.30 -13.25 -4.61
C LEU A 78 -2.49 -14.35 -3.55
N LEU A 79 -1.42 -15.07 -3.18
CA LEU A 79 -1.47 -16.26 -2.35
C LEU A 79 -0.68 -16.14 -1.03
N HIS A 80 -0.19 -14.95 -0.68
CA HIS A 80 0.85 -14.73 0.34
C HIS A 80 0.44 -15.13 1.77
N SER A 81 -0.83 -15.50 1.98
CA SER A 81 -1.40 -15.86 3.28
C SER A 81 -2.26 -17.14 3.24
N VAL A 82 -2.23 -17.90 2.13
CA VAL A 82 -3.15 -19.03 1.94
C VAL A 82 -2.84 -20.27 2.78
N TYR A 83 -1.60 -20.46 3.23
CA TYR A 83 -1.24 -21.53 4.17
C TYR A 83 -1.44 -21.13 5.65
N GLY A 84 -2.10 -20.00 5.92
CA GLY A 84 -2.10 -19.38 7.23
C GLY A 84 -0.74 -18.74 7.54
N ASN A 85 -0.70 -17.84 8.54
CA ASN A 85 0.53 -17.14 8.88
C ASN A 85 0.52 -16.64 10.34
N ALA A 86 1.67 -16.20 10.86
CA ALA A 86 1.82 -15.81 12.27
C ALA A 86 0.93 -14.65 12.77
N PHE A 87 0.24 -13.93 11.87
CA PHE A 87 -0.64 -12.81 12.23
C PHE A 87 -2.12 -13.10 11.97
N VAL A 88 -2.44 -14.14 11.19
CA VAL A 88 -3.78 -14.49 10.74
C VAL A 88 -3.89 -16.01 10.62
N ASP A 89 -4.69 -16.62 11.51
CA ASP A 89 -5.00 -18.05 11.52
C ASP A 89 -6.16 -18.39 10.56
N LEU A 90 -6.06 -17.91 9.32
CA LEU A 90 -6.98 -18.23 8.23
C LEU A 90 -6.28 -19.20 7.26
N VAL A 91 -6.03 -20.41 7.73
CA VAL A 91 -5.48 -21.47 6.87
C VAL A 91 -6.50 -21.79 5.79
N LYS A 92 -6.18 -21.47 4.53
CA LYS A 92 -7.02 -21.79 3.36
C LYS A 92 -6.58 -23.07 2.66
N PHE A 93 -5.31 -23.41 2.78
CA PHE A 93 -4.72 -24.66 2.30
C PHE A 93 -3.90 -25.28 3.42
N ASP A 94 -4.02 -26.59 3.61
CA ASP A 94 -3.15 -27.31 4.52
C ASP A 94 -1.78 -27.55 3.85
N PRO A 95 -0.68 -26.94 4.33
CA PRO A 95 0.64 -27.13 3.74
C PRO A 95 1.17 -28.57 3.86
N ALA A 96 0.59 -29.42 4.72
CA ALA A 96 0.98 -30.82 4.81
C ALA A 96 0.41 -31.68 3.66
N SER A 97 -0.77 -31.32 3.13
CA SER A 97 -1.50 -32.16 2.18
C SER A 97 -1.79 -31.51 0.83
N GLU A 98 -1.83 -30.18 0.74
CA GLU A 98 -2.35 -29.48 -0.45
C GLU A 98 -1.28 -28.78 -1.31
N ARG A 99 0.00 -28.86 -0.92
CA ARG A 99 1.10 -28.19 -1.67
C ARG A 99 1.25 -28.68 -3.10
N ALA A 100 1.16 -29.99 -3.32
CA ALA A 100 1.29 -30.56 -4.67
C ALA A 100 0.20 -30.03 -5.62
N ARG A 101 -1.04 -29.95 -5.13
CA ARG A 101 -2.16 -29.39 -5.89
C ARG A 101 -1.97 -27.90 -6.19
N LEU A 102 -1.50 -27.11 -5.22
CA LEU A 102 -1.21 -25.69 -5.49
C LEU A 102 -0.08 -25.57 -6.52
N ARG A 103 0.98 -26.38 -6.39
CA ARG A 103 2.11 -26.42 -7.31
C ARG A 103 1.70 -26.72 -8.75
N GLU A 104 0.81 -27.68 -8.96
CA GLU A 104 0.28 -28.01 -10.29
C GLU A 104 -0.46 -26.81 -10.90
N LEU A 105 -1.16 -26.02 -10.09
CA LEU A 105 -1.92 -24.86 -10.55
C LEU A 105 -1.03 -23.64 -10.85
N VAL A 106 -0.07 -23.34 -9.98
CA VAL A 106 0.69 -22.07 -10.04
C VAL A 106 2.11 -22.23 -10.56
N GLY A 107 2.62 -23.46 -10.65
CA GLY A 107 3.99 -23.80 -10.98
C GLY A 107 4.90 -23.91 -9.74
N GLU A 108 6.03 -24.59 -9.90
CA GLU A 108 6.99 -24.86 -8.83
C GLU A 108 7.57 -23.61 -8.18
N SER A 109 8.04 -22.67 -8.99
CA SER A 109 8.63 -21.40 -8.53
C SER A 109 7.64 -20.59 -7.67
N ALA A 110 6.41 -20.39 -8.14
CA ALA A 110 5.40 -19.62 -7.41
C ALA A 110 4.97 -20.31 -6.11
N GLU A 111 4.73 -21.63 -6.14
CA GLU A 111 4.35 -22.38 -4.93
C GLU A 111 5.46 -22.38 -3.88
N HIS A 112 6.72 -22.51 -4.31
CA HIS A 112 7.88 -22.44 -3.43
C HIS A 112 7.97 -21.09 -2.70
N LEU A 113 7.83 -19.98 -3.44
CA LEU A 113 7.78 -18.64 -2.87
C LEU A 113 6.63 -18.48 -1.86
N VAL A 114 5.42 -18.92 -2.22
CA VAL A 114 4.24 -18.87 -1.34
C VAL A 114 4.48 -19.64 -0.06
N TYR A 115 4.97 -20.87 -0.16
CA TYR A 115 5.27 -21.71 0.99
C TYR A 115 6.28 -21.04 1.93
N LEU A 116 7.40 -20.56 1.39
CA LEU A 116 8.42 -19.88 2.20
C LEU A 116 7.86 -18.61 2.85
N PHE A 117 7.11 -17.78 2.11
CA PHE A 117 6.56 -16.54 2.66
C PHE A 117 5.54 -16.77 3.77
N CYS A 118 4.66 -17.77 3.62
CA CYS A 118 3.68 -18.13 4.65
C CYS A 118 4.32 -18.74 5.90
N THR A 119 5.38 -19.54 5.73
CA THR A 119 5.94 -20.34 6.84
C THR A 119 7.12 -19.69 7.55
N GLN A 120 7.82 -18.74 6.94
CA GLN A 120 8.93 -18.02 7.58
C GLN A 120 8.44 -16.86 8.46
N SER A 121 9.26 -16.47 9.45
CA SER A 121 8.91 -15.36 10.34
C SER A 121 9.02 -14.02 9.61
N ARG A 122 7.87 -13.42 9.28
CA ARG A 122 7.80 -12.05 8.72
C ARG A 122 8.42 -11.00 9.64
N THR A 123 8.22 -11.11 10.96
CA THR A 123 8.85 -10.23 11.95
C THR A 123 10.37 -10.28 11.82
N GLN A 124 10.94 -11.48 11.83
CA GLN A 124 12.39 -11.65 11.75
C GLN A 124 12.91 -11.18 10.39
N PHE A 125 12.22 -11.51 9.29
CA PHE A 125 12.59 -11.06 7.95
C PHE A 125 12.71 -9.53 7.89
N VAL A 126 11.66 -8.81 8.29
CA VAL A 126 11.65 -7.33 8.28
C VAL A 126 12.74 -6.77 9.20
N GLN A 127 12.93 -7.31 10.40
CA GLN A 127 14.01 -6.90 11.32
C GLN A 127 15.39 -7.05 10.69
N ARG A 128 15.64 -8.21 10.06
CA ARG A 128 16.95 -8.51 9.48
C ARG A 128 17.21 -7.66 8.25
N VAL A 129 16.23 -7.46 7.36
CA VAL A 129 16.38 -6.60 6.19
C VAL A 129 16.69 -5.15 6.61
N LEU A 130 15.88 -4.57 7.51
CA LEU A 130 16.07 -3.19 7.97
C LEU A 130 17.36 -3.01 8.80
N GLY A 131 17.86 -4.07 9.41
CA GLY A 131 19.13 -4.10 10.13
C GLY A 131 20.37 -4.31 9.25
N GLY A 132 20.23 -4.35 7.92
CA GLY A 132 21.35 -4.61 7.01
C GLY A 132 21.82 -6.08 7.04
N GLY A 133 20.90 -7.00 7.30
CA GLY A 133 21.15 -8.43 7.42
C GLY A 133 21.40 -9.22 6.13
N PRO A 134 21.00 -8.78 4.92
CA PRO A 134 21.40 -9.45 3.68
C PRO A 134 22.93 -9.56 3.57
N GLN A 135 23.41 -10.71 3.11
CA GLN A 135 24.83 -10.99 2.89
C GLN A 135 25.32 -10.30 1.61
N ALA A 136 26.63 -10.35 1.34
CA ALA A 136 27.24 -9.70 0.18
C ALA A 136 26.62 -10.13 -1.17
N ASP A 137 26.16 -11.38 -1.28
CA ASP A 137 25.46 -11.90 -2.46
C ASP A 137 23.97 -11.56 -2.50
N GLY A 138 23.43 -10.94 -1.44
CA GLY A 138 22.01 -10.62 -1.26
C GLY A 138 21.20 -11.70 -0.53
N SER A 139 21.79 -12.85 -0.21
CA SER A 139 21.10 -13.92 0.53
C SER A 139 20.82 -13.50 1.98
N LEU A 140 19.81 -14.11 2.62
CA LEU A 140 19.44 -13.76 4.00
C LEU A 140 19.20 -15.02 4.83
N VAL A 141 19.81 -15.07 6.01
CA VAL A 141 19.55 -16.15 6.98
C VAL A 141 18.43 -15.74 7.94
N LEU A 142 17.44 -16.62 8.05
CA LEU A 142 16.39 -16.61 9.06
C LEU A 142 16.55 -17.82 9.99
N ASP A 143 16.10 -17.66 11.24
CA ASP A 143 16.08 -18.74 12.23
C ASP A 143 14.63 -19.11 12.52
N LYS A 144 14.30 -20.40 12.38
CA LYS A 144 12.99 -20.96 12.69
C LYS A 144 13.16 -22.27 13.44
N ASP A 145 12.58 -22.37 14.63
CA ASP A 145 12.61 -23.58 15.46
C ASP A 145 14.03 -24.15 15.70
N GLY A 146 15.01 -23.25 15.83
CA GLY A 146 16.43 -23.59 16.00
C GLY A 146 17.15 -24.01 14.70
N GLN A 147 16.48 -23.99 13.56
CA GLN A 147 17.05 -24.26 12.24
C GLN A 147 17.32 -22.96 11.48
N ARG A 148 18.50 -22.89 10.84
CA ARG A 148 18.87 -21.80 9.94
C ARG A 148 18.33 -22.07 8.55
N HIS A 149 17.50 -21.16 8.05
CA HIS A 149 16.99 -21.18 6.68
C HIS A 149 17.66 -20.05 5.90
N LEU A 150 18.34 -20.41 4.80
CA LEU A 150 18.95 -19.45 3.89
C LEU A 150 17.95 -19.13 2.77
N LEU A 151 17.55 -17.86 2.68
CA LEU A 151 16.85 -17.31 1.52
C LEU A 151 17.86 -16.86 0.47
N THR A 152 17.60 -17.22 -0.77
CA THR A 152 18.32 -16.76 -1.96
C THR A 152 18.11 -15.26 -2.18
N PRO A 153 19.00 -14.58 -2.93
CA PRO A 153 18.83 -13.15 -3.25
C PRO A 153 17.50 -12.84 -3.94
N TYR A 154 17.03 -13.73 -4.82
CA TYR A 154 15.74 -13.57 -5.50
C TYR A 154 14.56 -13.65 -4.52
N GLU A 155 14.56 -14.62 -3.61
CA GLU A 155 13.53 -14.74 -2.55
C GLU A 155 13.53 -13.51 -1.64
N VAL A 156 14.71 -12.99 -1.27
CA VAL A 156 14.82 -11.77 -0.46
C VAL A 156 14.22 -10.57 -1.19
N ALA A 157 14.57 -10.37 -2.47
CA ALA A 157 14.01 -9.28 -3.27
C ALA A 157 12.48 -9.41 -3.42
N ALA A 158 11.98 -10.61 -3.73
CA ALA A 158 10.55 -10.88 -3.86
C ALA A 158 9.81 -10.60 -2.53
N PHE A 159 10.38 -11.05 -1.41
CA PHE A 159 9.76 -10.92 -0.09
C PHE A 159 9.77 -9.47 0.39
N ILE A 160 10.82 -8.70 0.08
CA ILE A 160 10.82 -7.25 0.28
C ILE A 160 9.64 -6.63 -0.45
N ILE A 161 9.56 -6.83 -1.78
CA ILE A 161 8.54 -6.19 -2.63
C ILE A 161 7.13 -6.59 -2.20
N VAL A 162 6.88 -7.88 -1.94
CA VAL A 162 5.56 -8.33 -1.48
C VAL A 162 5.24 -7.82 -0.08
N SER A 163 6.21 -7.73 0.84
CA SER A 163 5.99 -7.12 2.16
C SER A 163 5.64 -5.63 2.05
N MET A 164 6.24 -4.90 1.10
CA MET A 164 5.89 -3.51 0.82
C MET A 164 4.43 -3.38 0.37
N ALA A 165 4.00 -4.20 -0.60
CA ALA A 165 2.63 -4.23 -1.12
C ALA A 165 1.60 -4.68 -0.07
N ASP A 166 1.88 -5.77 0.65
CA ASP A 166 1.04 -6.31 1.74
C ASP A 166 0.82 -5.26 2.83
N THR A 167 1.91 -4.61 3.27
CA THR A 167 1.84 -3.63 4.36
C THR A 167 1.03 -2.39 3.96
N ILE A 168 1.30 -1.81 2.77
CA ILE A 168 0.55 -0.63 2.34
C ILE A 168 -0.91 -0.95 2.10
N GLU A 169 -1.26 -2.14 1.61
CA GLU A 169 -2.65 -2.51 1.31
C GLU A 169 -3.52 -2.56 2.58
N GLN A 170 -2.97 -3.02 3.70
CA GLN A 170 -3.83 -3.42 4.82
C GLN A 170 -3.77 -2.53 6.07
N TRP A 171 -2.70 -1.76 6.28
CA TRP A 171 -2.39 -1.23 7.63
C TRP A 171 -3.08 0.10 7.95
N PHE A 172 -3.85 0.14 9.04
CA PHE A 172 -4.48 1.36 9.57
C PHE A 172 -4.86 1.26 11.05
N SER A 173 -5.11 2.42 11.68
CA SER A 173 -5.74 2.61 13.00
C SER A 173 -5.36 1.57 14.06
N TRP A 174 -6.26 0.65 14.40
CA TRP A 174 -6.11 -0.31 15.48
C TRP A 174 -4.88 -1.21 15.33
N GLN A 175 -4.36 -1.41 14.11
CA GLN A 175 -3.12 -2.14 13.89
C GLN A 175 -1.89 -1.40 14.44
N ASP A 176 -1.88 -0.06 14.41
CA ASP A 176 -0.81 0.73 15.04
C ASP A 176 -0.83 0.58 16.58
N ASP A 177 -2.00 0.30 17.15
CA ASP A 177 -2.18 0.12 18.59
C ASP A 177 -1.83 -1.31 19.03
N ILE A 178 -2.37 -2.33 18.35
CA ILE A 178 -2.14 -3.75 18.67
C ILE A 178 -0.71 -4.18 18.33
N TYR A 179 -0.20 -3.76 17.17
CA TYR A 179 1.14 -4.09 16.68
C TYR A 179 2.10 -2.91 16.82
N SER A 180 1.94 -2.15 17.92
CA SER A 180 2.75 -0.96 18.15
C SER A 180 4.24 -1.28 18.09
N ARG A 181 4.97 -0.51 17.26
CA ARG A 181 6.40 -0.67 16.97
C ARG A 181 6.79 -1.92 16.19
N PHE A 182 5.85 -2.58 15.50
CA PHE A 182 6.20 -3.62 14.54
C PHE A 182 7.38 -3.19 13.63
N PRO A 183 8.39 -4.05 13.40
CA PRO A 183 8.47 -5.47 13.82
C PRO A 183 8.97 -5.69 15.27
N ASN A 184 9.40 -4.64 15.98
CA ASN A 184 9.91 -4.71 17.35
C ASN A 184 8.80 -4.53 18.39
N VAL A 185 7.71 -5.31 18.25
CA VAL A 185 6.55 -5.24 19.16
C VAL A 185 7.00 -5.61 20.58
N GLN A 186 6.80 -4.71 21.53
CA GLN A 186 7.08 -4.97 22.94
C GLN A 186 5.84 -5.56 23.61
N HIS A 187 5.91 -6.81 24.05
CA HIS A 187 4.86 -7.42 24.87
C HIS A 187 4.88 -6.80 26.27
N ARG A 188 3.80 -6.10 26.63
CA ARG A 188 3.58 -5.55 27.96
C ARG A 188 2.39 -6.27 28.59
N PRO A 189 2.54 -6.92 29.76
CA PRO A 189 1.41 -7.50 30.47
C PRO A 189 0.39 -6.42 30.80
N GLN A 190 -0.83 -6.54 30.27
CA GLN A 190 -1.94 -5.63 30.52
C GLN A 190 -3.26 -6.38 30.43
N ALA A 191 -4.29 -5.88 31.12
CA ALA A 191 -5.65 -6.38 30.95
C ALA A 191 -6.12 -6.16 29.50
N VAL A 192 -6.93 -7.09 28.98
CA VAL A 192 -7.43 -7.00 27.60
C VAL A 192 -8.29 -5.73 27.44
N HIS A 193 -7.88 -4.85 26.54
CA HIS A 193 -8.60 -3.61 26.22
C HIS A 193 -9.20 -3.70 24.81
N TRP A 194 -10.31 -4.43 24.68
CA TRP A 194 -10.99 -4.64 23.39
C TRP A 194 -11.37 -3.36 22.66
N ALA A 195 -11.53 -2.23 23.37
CA ALA A 195 -11.83 -0.95 22.74
C ALA A 195 -10.74 -0.51 21.74
N ALA A 196 -9.47 -0.88 21.97
CA ALA A 196 -8.37 -0.59 21.04
C ALA A 196 -8.48 -1.32 19.69
N SER A 197 -9.29 -2.39 19.61
CA SER A 197 -9.50 -3.18 18.40
C SER A 197 -10.91 -3.06 17.84
N LEU A 198 -11.67 -2.01 18.21
CA LEU A 198 -12.99 -1.77 17.66
C LEU A 198 -12.90 -1.54 16.15
N TRP A 199 -13.73 -2.27 15.41
CA TRP A 199 -13.85 -2.17 13.97
C TRP A 199 -15.19 -1.51 13.59
N PRO A 200 -15.24 -0.62 12.58
CA PRO A 200 -14.10 -0.14 11.76
C PRO A 200 -13.19 0.85 12.49
N GLY A 201 -13.59 1.34 13.67
CA GLY A 201 -12.85 2.35 14.42
C GLY A 201 -12.74 3.67 13.63
N PRO A 202 -11.78 4.54 13.96
CA PRO A 202 -11.60 5.80 13.24
C PRO A 202 -10.98 5.63 11.85
N MET A 203 -10.41 4.46 11.53
CA MET A 203 -9.72 4.18 10.27
C MET A 203 -8.60 5.18 9.91
N ARG A 204 -7.99 5.81 10.92
CA ARG A 204 -6.85 6.73 10.72
C ARG A 204 -5.73 6.02 9.94
N PRO A 205 -5.16 6.64 8.90
CA PRO A 205 -4.00 6.09 8.21
C PRO A 205 -2.85 5.81 9.18
N THR A 206 -2.02 4.83 8.87
CA THR A 206 -0.85 4.55 9.71
C THR A 206 0.13 5.72 9.70
N GLY A 207 0.68 6.02 10.88
CA GLY A 207 1.77 6.97 11.05
C GLY A 207 3.12 6.31 11.31
N ARG A 208 3.24 5.00 11.00
CA ARG A 208 4.41 4.18 11.37
C ARG A 208 4.86 3.18 10.31
N MET A 209 4.14 2.94 9.22
CA MET A 209 4.51 1.88 8.29
C MET A 209 5.20 2.37 7.03
N LEU A 210 4.96 3.60 6.57
CA LEU A 210 5.58 4.11 5.35
C LEU A 210 7.09 4.32 5.50
N HIS A 211 7.60 4.73 6.67
CA HIS A 211 9.05 4.77 6.88
C HIS A 211 9.67 3.37 6.79
N GLN A 212 8.96 2.36 7.30
CA GLN A 212 9.38 0.97 7.24
C GLN A 212 9.39 0.47 5.80
N ILE A 213 8.31 0.73 5.06
CA ILE A 213 8.20 0.37 3.65
C ILE A 213 9.29 1.08 2.82
N ALA A 214 9.59 2.34 3.11
CA ALA A 214 10.70 3.06 2.49
C ALA A 214 12.05 2.39 2.79
N GLY A 215 12.30 2.00 4.05
CA GLY A 215 13.51 1.27 4.44
C GLY A 215 13.64 -0.10 3.77
N LEU A 216 12.52 -0.84 3.64
CA LEU A 216 12.47 -2.09 2.87
C LEU A 216 12.80 -1.83 1.39
N GLY A 217 12.21 -0.80 0.78
CA GLY A 217 12.56 -0.38 -0.57
C GLY A 217 14.05 -0.08 -0.72
N GLN A 218 14.64 0.69 0.20
CA GLN A 218 16.07 1.01 0.16
C GLN A 218 16.98 -0.21 0.24
N ALA A 219 16.55 -1.29 0.91
CA ALA A 219 17.31 -2.54 0.91
C ALA A 219 17.44 -3.17 -0.48
N LEU A 220 16.53 -2.89 -1.43
CA LEU A 220 16.65 -3.33 -2.83
C LEU A 220 17.84 -2.70 -3.57
N GLN A 221 18.43 -1.63 -3.03
CA GLN A 221 19.66 -1.02 -3.57
C GLN A 221 20.92 -1.83 -3.21
N HIS A 222 20.79 -2.89 -2.39
CA HIS A 222 21.90 -3.78 -2.09
C HIS A 222 22.46 -4.41 -3.38
N PRO A 223 23.80 -4.45 -3.60
CA PRO A 223 24.39 -4.95 -4.86
C PRO A 223 23.97 -6.37 -5.25
N GLY A 224 23.76 -7.25 -4.27
CA GLY A 224 23.27 -8.61 -4.49
C GLY A 224 21.78 -8.72 -4.81
N LEU A 225 21.00 -7.65 -4.65
CA LEU A 225 19.55 -7.62 -4.90
C LEU A 225 19.19 -6.76 -6.13
N GLN A 226 20.01 -5.76 -6.43
CA GLN A 226 19.76 -4.80 -7.49
C GLN A 226 19.66 -5.50 -8.86
N GLY A 227 18.59 -5.21 -9.60
CA GLY A 227 18.37 -5.74 -10.95
C GLY A 227 17.76 -7.14 -11.01
N LEU A 228 17.53 -7.82 -9.86
CA LEU A 228 16.87 -9.13 -9.84
C LEU A 228 15.37 -9.04 -10.18
N LEU A 229 14.71 -7.97 -9.73
CA LEU A 229 13.29 -7.72 -9.93
C LEU A 229 13.06 -6.25 -10.32
N PRO A 230 11.98 -5.94 -11.06
CA PRO A 230 11.60 -4.56 -11.33
C PRO A 230 11.44 -3.77 -10.03
N VAL A 231 12.04 -2.59 -9.96
CA VAL A 231 12.01 -1.76 -8.75
C VAL A 231 10.66 -1.05 -8.63
N PRO A 232 9.95 -1.14 -7.48
CA PRO A 232 8.72 -0.39 -7.27
C PRO A 232 8.90 1.13 -7.49
N PRO A 233 7.98 1.81 -8.20
CA PRO A 233 8.10 3.24 -8.52
C PRO A 233 7.72 4.17 -7.35
N VAL A 234 7.86 3.70 -6.11
CA VAL A 234 7.57 4.46 -4.87
C VAL A 234 8.86 4.98 -4.26
N PHE A 235 8.82 6.06 -3.47
CA PHE A 235 10.00 6.65 -2.82
C PHE A 235 11.18 6.92 -3.79
N ALA A 236 10.87 7.49 -4.97
CA ALA A 236 11.78 7.66 -6.10
C ALA A 236 12.54 6.38 -6.44
N HIS A 237 11.81 5.34 -6.86
CA HIS A 237 12.37 4.02 -7.19
C HIS A 237 13.16 3.42 -6.02
N CYS A 238 12.57 3.48 -4.82
CA CYS A 238 13.10 2.90 -3.61
C CYS A 238 14.47 3.46 -3.19
N THR A 239 14.77 4.72 -3.52
CA THR A 239 16.04 5.38 -3.14
C THR A 239 15.87 6.35 -1.97
N GLN A 240 14.68 6.93 -1.82
CA GLN A 240 14.41 7.96 -0.82
C GLN A 240 13.98 7.37 0.51
N HIS A 241 14.44 8.02 1.58
CA HIS A 241 14.06 7.70 2.94
C HIS A 241 12.85 8.55 3.38
N LEU A 242 12.00 7.99 4.21
CA LEU A 242 10.98 8.74 4.96
C LEU A 242 11.30 8.56 6.44
N SER A 243 11.49 9.66 7.19
CA SER A 243 11.79 9.53 8.62
C SER A 243 10.53 9.22 9.44
N VAL A 244 10.70 8.52 10.56
CA VAL A 244 9.63 8.24 11.53
C VAL A 244 8.93 9.52 11.98
N ALA A 245 9.70 10.59 12.24
CA ALA A 245 9.17 11.87 12.67
C ALA A 245 8.35 12.55 11.56
N SER A 246 8.84 12.49 10.31
CA SER A 246 8.14 13.04 9.16
C SER A 246 6.83 12.30 8.88
N GLU A 247 6.83 10.97 8.93
CA GLU A 247 5.61 10.16 8.77
C GLU A 247 4.57 10.49 9.84
N ALA A 248 4.98 10.52 11.12
CA ALA A 248 4.08 10.83 12.22
C ALA A 248 3.50 12.25 12.12
N ALA A 249 4.32 13.24 11.74
CA ALA A 249 3.88 14.61 11.54
C ALA A 249 2.87 14.72 10.38
N ALA A 250 3.20 14.15 9.22
CA ALA A 250 2.32 14.18 8.06
C ALA A 250 0.96 13.52 8.35
N THR A 251 0.98 12.37 9.04
CA THR A 251 -0.24 11.65 9.43
C THR A 251 -1.11 12.48 10.37
N SER A 252 -0.51 13.09 11.39
CA SER A 252 -1.25 13.90 12.37
C SER A 252 -1.87 15.15 11.73
N LEU A 253 -1.13 15.83 10.85
CA LEU A 253 -1.59 17.03 10.15
C LEU A 253 -2.69 16.72 9.13
N TYR A 254 -2.52 15.65 8.34
CA TYR A 254 -3.58 15.16 7.45
C TYR A 254 -4.85 14.81 8.24
N TRP A 255 -4.68 14.06 9.34
CA TRP A 255 -5.79 13.58 10.13
C TRP A 255 -6.58 14.72 10.80
N SER A 256 -5.91 15.76 11.29
CA SER A 256 -6.61 16.92 11.89
C SER A 256 -7.48 17.66 10.87
N VAL A 257 -7.07 17.74 9.60
CA VAL A 257 -7.89 18.35 8.54
C VAL A 257 -9.08 17.46 8.19
N ILE A 258 -8.84 16.15 8.08
CA ILE A 258 -9.88 15.16 7.79
C ILE A 258 -10.95 15.09 8.89
N GLN A 259 -10.55 15.22 10.15
CA GLN A 259 -11.48 15.27 11.29
C GLN A 259 -12.20 16.61 11.42
N GLN A 260 -11.90 17.58 10.55
CA GLN A 260 -12.43 18.94 10.63
C GLN A 260 -12.03 19.66 11.94
N ASP A 261 -10.88 19.31 12.51
CA ASP A 261 -10.31 19.95 13.72
C ASP A 261 -9.58 21.26 13.39
N GLN A 262 -9.95 21.92 12.28
CA GLN A 262 -9.45 23.22 11.86
C GLN A 262 -10.63 24.20 11.74
N PRO A 263 -10.41 25.53 11.83
CA PRO A 263 -11.44 26.50 11.50
C PRO A 263 -12.01 26.24 10.09
N LEU A 264 -13.34 26.25 9.96
CA LEU A 264 -14.05 25.89 8.72
C LEU A 264 -14.56 27.09 7.91
N VAL A 265 -14.44 28.30 8.46
CA VAL A 265 -14.97 29.52 7.83
C VAL A 265 -14.07 29.97 6.67
N ASP A 266 -12.75 29.87 6.84
CA ASP A 266 -11.75 30.14 5.80
C ASP A 266 -10.94 28.86 5.54
N LEU A 267 -10.39 28.74 4.33
CA LEU A 267 -9.60 27.61 3.89
C LEU A 267 -8.12 27.75 4.25
N ASP A 268 -7.67 28.93 4.67
CA ASP A 268 -6.26 29.28 4.89
C ASP A 268 -5.53 28.33 5.86
N VAL A 269 -6.11 28.06 7.04
CA VAL A 269 -5.50 27.19 8.05
C VAL A 269 -5.45 25.75 7.56
N ALA A 270 -6.56 25.21 7.04
CA ALA A 270 -6.60 23.85 6.51
C ALA A 270 -5.63 23.65 5.33
N THR A 271 -5.51 24.66 4.47
CA THR A 271 -4.55 24.70 3.36
C THR A 271 -3.12 24.65 3.90
N ALA A 272 -2.76 25.55 4.82
CA ALA A 272 -1.41 25.60 5.41
C ALA A 272 -1.03 24.29 6.13
N VAL A 273 -1.98 23.68 6.84
CA VAL A 273 -1.78 22.38 7.52
C VAL A 273 -1.53 21.26 6.51
N LEU A 274 -2.31 21.17 5.43
CA LEU A 274 -2.08 20.17 4.39
C LEU A 274 -0.79 20.41 3.62
N GLU A 275 -0.44 21.66 3.34
CA GLU A 275 0.86 21.99 2.76
C GLU A 275 2.02 21.46 3.63
N GLN A 276 1.93 21.57 4.96
CA GLN A 276 2.92 20.98 5.87
C GLN A 276 2.88 19.45 5.86
N ALA A 277 1.70 18.84 5.81
CA ALA A 277 1.56 17.39 5.69
C ALA A 277 2.31 16.86 4.44
N VAL A 278 2.13 17.53 3.29
CA VAL A 278 2.80 17.20 2.03
C VAL A 278 4.32 17.41 2.11
N ARG A 279 4.79 18.48 2.76
CA ARG A 279 6.24 18.70 2.98
C ARG A 279 6.89 17.59 3.79
N HIS A 280 6.17 17.07 4.79
CA HIS A 280 6.66 15.98 5.62
C HIS A 280 6.57 14.62 4.92
N ASN A 281 5.52 14.36 4.15
CA ASN A 281 5.37 13.12 3.40
C ASN A 281 4.81 13.38 1.99
N PRO A 282 5.67 13.57 0.98
CA PRO A 282 5.23 13.74 -0.39
C PRO A 282 4.89 12.43 -1.10
N TRP A 283 5.03 11.28 -0.44
CA TRP A 283 4.96 9.95 -1.08
C TRP A 283 3.57 9.32 -1.09
N VAL A 284 2.56 10.03 -0.57
CA VAL A 284 1.15 9.59 -0.53
C VAL A 284 0.24 10.61 -1.19
N GLY A 285 -0.80 10.13 -1.89
CA GLY A 285 -1.62 10.97 -2.75
C GLY A 285 -2.73 11.71 -2.00
N GLU A 286 -3.22 11.18 -0.89
CA GLU A 286 -4.41 11.67 -0.21
C GLU A 286 -4.27 13.09 0.33
N PRO A 287 -3.19 13.48 1.04
CA PRO A 287 -3.03 14.87 1.47
C PRO A 287 -2.96 15.84 0.27
N GLN A 288 -2.35 15.41 -0.83
CA GLN A 288 -2.16 16.21 -2.03
C GLN A 288 -3.46 16.38 -2.81
N MET A 289 -4.28 15.33 -2.86
CA MET A 289 -5.61 15.37 -3.44
C MET A 289 -6.51 16.34 -2.66
N VAL A 290 -6.57 16.21 -1.32
CA VAL A 290 -7.40 17.12 -0.49
C VAL A 290 -6.92 18.56 -0.65
N LEU A 291 -5.60 18.76 -0.71
CA LEU A 291 -5.00 20.07 -0.97
C LEU A 291 -5.42 20.62 -2.34
N ALA A 292 -5.49 19.78 -3.39
CA ALA A 292 -5.98 20.19 -4.70
C ALA A 292 -7.44 20.67 -4.67
N GLN A 293 -8.30 20.01 -3.88
CA GLN A 293 -9.68 20.43 -3.67
C GLN A 293 -9.78 21.78 -2.93
N LEU A 294 -8.96 22.00 -1.91
CA LEU A 294 -8.88 23.29 -1.21
C LEU A 294 -8.40 24.40 -2.16
N TYR A 295 -7.36 24.14 -2.96
CA TYR A 295 -6.87 25.09 -3.95
C TYR A 295 -7.92 25.45 -5.00
N LEU A 296 -8.69 24.47 -5.52
CA LEU A 296 -9.81 24.75 -6.42
C LEU A 296 -10.86 25.64 -5.78
N SER A 297 -11.23 25.33 -4.54
CA SER A 297 -12.23 26.07 -3.78
C SER A 297 -11.77 27.51 -3.46
N ALA A 298 -10.45 27.72 -3.35
CA ALA A 298 -9.83 29.04 -3.20
C ALA A 298 -9.55 29.76 -4.54
N GLY A 299 -9.96 29.19 -5.68
CA GLY A 299 -9.67 29.76 -7.01
C GLY A 299 -8.22 29.64 -7.48
N ARG A 300 -7.36 28.94 -6.74
CA ARG A 300 -5.93 28.71 -7.03
C ARG A 300 -5.75 27.57 -8.04
N ARG A 301 -6.20 27.77 -9.27
CA ARG A 301 -6.29 26.72 -10.30
C ARG A 301 -4.95 26.05 -10.65
N ASP A 302 -3.88 26.83 -10.77
CA ASP A 302 -2.56 26.28 -11.13
C ASP A 302 -1.97 25.42 -9.99
N ASP A 303 -2.13 25.86 -8.74
CA ASP A 303 -1.72 25.08 -7.58
C ASP A 303 -2.52 23.78 -7.46
N ALA A 304 -3.84 23.85 -7.69
CA ALA A 304 -4.71 22.68 -7.72
C ALA A 304 -4.28 21.67 -8.79
N LYS A 305 -3.94 22.15 -9.99
CA LYS A 305 -3.47 21.30 -11.08
C LYS A 305 -2.21 20.54 -10.68
N HIS A 306 -1.20 21.21 -10.15
CA HIS A 306 0.04 20.57 -9.72
C HIS A 306 -0.19 19.56 -8.58
N ALA A 307 -1.00 19.93 -7.58
CA ALA A 307 -1.32 19.04 -6.47
C ALA A 307 -2.10 17.79 -6.93
N ALA A 308 -3.07 17.95 -7.85
CA ALA A 308 -3.83 16.84 -8.41
C ALA A 308 -2.96 15.92 -9.30
N GLN A 309 -2.07 16.47 -10.11
CA GLN A 309 -1.10 15.69 -10.89
C GLN A 309 -0.20 14.84 -10.00
N SER A 310 0.32 15.45 -8.94
CA SER A 310 1.19 14.75 -7.99
C SER A 310 0.43 13.70 -7.17
N ALA A 311 -0.81 13.98 -6.78
CA ALA A 311 -1.67 12.98 -6.15
C ALA A 311 -1.92 11.77 -7.08
N LEU A 312 -2.24 12.00 -8.36
CA LEU A 312 -2.37 10.93 -9.35
C LEU A 312 -1.08 10.14 -9.53
N GLN A 313 0.08 10.82 -9.51
CA GLN A 313 1.37 10.16 -9.56
C GLN A 313 1.54 9.20 -8.37
N CYS A 314 1.23 9.64 -7.16
CA CYS A 314 1.31 8.78 -5.97
C CYS A 314 0.33 7.60 -6.04
N PHE A 315 -0.94 7.83 -6.40
CA PHE A 315 -1.90 6.74 -6.54
C PHE A 315 -1.48 5.73 -7.61
N SER A 316 -0.91 6.20 -8.72
CA SER A 316 -0.41 5.35 -9.80
C SER A 316 0.90 4.64 -9.43
N ALA A 317 1.70 5.19 -8.53
CA ALA A 317 2.90 4.53 -8.03
C ALA A 317 2.57 3.39 -7.06
N TRP A 318 1.55 3.56 -6.22
CA TRP A 318 1.18 2.57 -5.22
C TRP A 318 0.25 1.48 -5.75
N GLY A 319 -0.77 1.84 -6.54
CA GLY A 319 -1.86 0.91 -6.85
C GLY A 319 -2.69 0.51 -5.62
N ASN A 320 -2.61 1.29 -4.54
CA ASN A 320 -3.34 1.16 -3.29
C ASN A 320 -3.49 2.52 -2.61
N ALA A 321 -4.47 2.65 -1.71
CA ALA A 321 -4.67 3.85 -0.90
C ALA A 321 -3.82 3.77 0.38
N TRP A 322 -3.30 4.87 0.91
CA TRP A 322 -2.80 4.96 2.28
C TRP A 322 -3.96 5.20 3.27
N ASP A 323 -4.96 6.01 2.88
CA ASP A 323 -6.19 6.16 3.66
C ASP A 323 -7.25 5.12 3.24
N LYS A 324 -7.55 4.20 4.16
CA LYS A 324 -8.41 3.02 3.93
C LYS A 324 -9.90 3.30 4.02
N ARG A 325 -10.32 4.52 4.35
CA ARG A 325 -11.75 4.88 4.42
C ARG A 325 -12.39 4.90 3.05
N VAL A 326 -11.59 5.13 2.01
CA VAL A 326 -12.02 5.19 0.61
C VAL A 326 -11.12 4.27 -0.21
N GLN A 327 -11.72 3.59 -1.17
CA GLN A 327 -11.02 2.66 -2.04
C GLN A 327 -10.13 3.40 -3.06
N TRP A 328 -9.06 2.75 -3.49
CA TRP A 328 -8.03 3.35 -4.35
C TRP A 328 -8.60 3.92 -5.66
N ASP A 329 -9.51 3.18 -6.30
CA ASP A 329 -10.22 3.57 -7.51
C ASP A 329 -11.02 4.87 -7.32
N ALA A 330 -11.71 5.02 -6.18
CA ALA A 330 -12.44 6.22 -5.85
C ALA A 330 -11.51 7.42 -5.58
N TRP A 331 -10.36 7.21 -4.93
CA TRP A 331 -9.33 8.24 -4.80
C TRP A 331 -8.80 8.69 -6.18
N VAL A 332 -8.53 7.75 -7.08
CA VAL A 332 -8.08 8.05 -8.45
C VAL A 332 -9.16 8.81 -9.22
N ALA A 333 -10.42 8.34 -9.18
CA ALA A 333 -11.53 8.96 -9.88
C ALA A 333 -11.75 10.41 -9.44
N TRP A 334 -11.80 10.64 -8.12
CA TRP A 334 -11.95 11.99 -7.57
C TRP A 334 -10.79 12.91 -7.97
N THR A 335 -9.56 12.41 -7.88
CA THR A 335 -8.37 13.20 -8.28
C THR A 335 -8.40 13.58 -9.76
N ARG A 336 -8.88 12.69 -10.65
CA ARG A 336 -9.04 13.01 -12.08
C ARG A 336 -10.07 14.11 -12.30
N ILE A 337 -11.17 14.12 -11.54
CA ILE A 337 -12.18 15.19 -11.60
C ILE A 337 -11.59 16.52 -11.13
N LEU A 338 -10.81 16.53 -10.06
CA LEU A 338 -10.11 17.73 -9.59
C LEU A 338 -9.12 18.24 -10.65
N LEU A 339 -8.34 17.35 -11.27
CA LEU A 339 -7.40 17.72 -12.33
C LEU A 339 -8.11 18.31 -13.55
N GLN A 340 -9.21 17.70 -13.99
CA GLN A 340 -10.03 18.23 -15.08
C GLN A 340 -10.59 19.61 -14.72
N SER A 341 -11.13 19.77 -13.50
CA SER A 341 -11.68 21.04 -13.04
C SER A 341 -10.61 22.14 -12.94
N ALA A 342 -9.39 21.80 -12.53
CA ALA A 342 -8.27 22.74 -12.48
C ALA A 342 -7.87 23.18 -13.89
N THR A 343 -7.80 22.23 -14.82
CA THR A 343 -7.32 22.45 -16.20
C THR A 343 -8.36 23.17 -17.06
N GLU A 344 -9.60 22.69 -17.05
CA GLU A 344 -10.67 23.13 -17.95
C GLU A 344 -11.67 24.10 -17.27
N GLY A 345 -11.61 24.22 -15.94
CA GLY A 345 -12.61 24.94 -15.17
C GLY A 345 -13.86 24.10 -14.88
N GLY A 346 -14.86 24.74 -14.27
CA GLY A 346 -16.12 24.10 -13.90
C GLY A 346 -16.13 23.49 -12.50
N TRP A 347 -15.26 23.97 -11.60
CA TRP A 347 -15.46 23.76 -10.17
C TRP A 347 -16.74 24.50 -9.71
N PRO A 348 -17.66 23.86 -8.97
CA PRO A 348 -18.93 24.46 -8.63
C PRO A 348 -18.78 25.63 -7.65
N GLU A 349 -19.47 26.74 -7.91
CA GLU A 349 -19.54 27.91 -7.00
C GLU A 349 -20.42 27.65 -5.78
N ARG A 350 -21.29 26.62 -5.84
CA ARG A 350 -22.23 26.26 -4.78
C ARG A 350 -22.01 24.83 -4.30
N LEU A 351 -22.01 24.64 -2.98
CA LEU A 351 -21.80 23.34 -2.34
C LEU A 351 -22.81 22.27 -2.79
N ASP A 352 -24.08 22.64 -3.01
CA ASP A 352 -25.12 21.71 -3.45
C ASP A 352 -24.89 21.15 -4.87
N LYS A 353 -23.95 21.74 -5.63
CA LYS A 353 -23.58 21.27 -6.97
C LYS A 353 -22.40 20.30 -6.97
N LEU A 354 -21.80 20.01 -5.81
CA LEU A 354 -20.69 19.06 -5.70
C LEU A 354 -21.07 17.68 -6.25
N ASN A 355 -22.30 17.22 -6.06
CA ASN A 355 -22.77 15.92 -6.56
C ASN A 355 -22.89 15.83 -8.11
N ASN A 356 -22.71 16.95 -8.82
CA ASN A 356 -22.81 16.99 -10.29
C ASN A 356 -21.45 17.02 -10.99
N VAL A 357 -20.35 16.99 -10.24
CA VAL A 357 -19.01 16.95 -10.85
C VAL A 357 -18.73 15.55 -11.39
N ALA A 358 -18.24 15.50 -12.62
CA ALA A 358 -17.93 14.25 -13.31
C ALA A 358 -16.82 14.48 -14.35
N LEU A 359 -16.19 13.39 -14.77
CA LEU A 359 -15.31 13.42 -15.93
C LEU A 359 -16.12 13.72 -17.20
N ARG A 360 -15.59 14.59 -18.05
CA ARG A 360 -16.15 14.91 -19.36
C ARG A 360 -15.45 14.02 -20.39
N GLY A 361 -16.24 13.45 -21.29
CA GLY A 361 -15.76 12.57 -22.37
C GLY A 361 -15.13 13.32 -23.52
#